data_AF-A0A957UV93-F1
#
_entry.id   AF-A0A957UV93-F1
#
_cell.length_a   1.000
_cell.length_b   1.000
_cell.length_c   1.000
_cell.angle_alpha   90.00
_cell.angle_beta   90.00
_cell.angle_gamma   90.00
#
_symmetry.space_group_name_H-M   'P 1'
#
loop_
_entity.id
_entity.type
_entity.pdbx_description
1 polymer ?
#
loop_
_entity_poly.entity_id
_entity_poly.type
_entity_poly.pdbx_seq_one_letter_code
_entity_poly.pdbx_strand_id
1 'polypeptide(L)'
;MGHVVNHPKTYRLLQQRLDRQVTGAPDSPALQQILRLLFRPEEAELACQIPTAFISLSRLARKSGIDPERLDAMITTMAERGLVFDAEHNNKRYVALAPVVIGFFEFTFMRVRPDYPMHELAELFEQYMFENEAFAHAVFAGQNQIGRSLVREEALPAGDHTEVLDWERASHIVESAKAHAVSLCACRHHASHLDRACERPQRTCLTLGGAAEMLARRGIAERISRSEAMEILETSKAAGLAQTGDNVQRNVSYICNCCGCCCGMMNAIRRYEIKNAIVTSNYMASVDPERCTGCSKCVKACPVGALKLVVGEKDGKRRGWVVRDETLCLGCGVCYGTCDKGALSMQKRAQRVLPPETTFERVVTMAVERGKLGDLLFDNGEGLTAQALARVVQTVEKLPPTQALLAIAPLRSIFLAGVINSARRMSPAAEIV
;
A
#
# COMPACT_ATOMS: atom_id res chain seq x y z
N MET A 1 -40.73 -0.95 -14.08
CA MET A 1 -39.96 -1.37 -15.27
C MET A 1 -38.74 -2.11 -14.76
N GLY A 2 -38.69 -3.44 -14.94
CA GLY A 2 -37.59 -4.25 -14.45
C GLY A 2 -36.32 -3.95 -15.23
N HIS A 3 -35.30 -3.42 -14.56
CA HIS A 3 -33.96 -3.33 -15.15
C HIS A 3 -33.48 -4.77 -15.39
N VAL A 4 -33.33 -5.14 -16.66
CA VAL A 4 -32.64 -6.38 -17.03
C VAL A 4 -31.18 -6.20 -16.59
N VAL A 5 -30.83 -6.80 -15.45
CA VAL A 5 -29.48 -6.74 -14.90
C VAL A 5 -28.57 -7.56 -15.81
N ASN A 6 -27.84 -6.88 -16.69
CA ASN A 6 -26.80 -7.52 -17.49
C ASN A 6 -25.55 -7.70 -16.61
N HIS A 7 -25.52 -8.79 -15.82
CA HIS A 7 -24.47 -9.06 -14.85
C HIS A 7 -23.03 -8.89 -15.41
N PRO A 8 -22.68 -9.37 -16.63
CA PRO A 8 -21.39 -9.08 -17.26
C PRO A 8 -21.03 -7.57 -17.36
N LYS A 9 -22.02 -6.71 -17.63
CA LYS A 9 -21.80 -5.26 -17.73
C LYS A 9 -21.52 -4.64 -16.36
N THR A 10 -22.20 -5.09 -15.31
CA THR A 10 -22.06 -4.56 -13.94
C THR A 10 -20.63 -4.69 -13.42
N TYR A 11 -20.04 -5.89 -13.47
CA TYR A 11 -18.68 -6.11 -12.96
C TYR A 11 -17.60 -5.42 -13.79
N ARG A 12 -17.83 -5.24 -15.10
CA ARG A 12 -16.96 -4.39 -15.93
C ARG A 12 -16.99 -2.92 -15.51
N LEU A 13 -18.18 -2.39 -15.19
CA LEU A 13 -18.29 -1.02 -14.67
C LEU A 13 -17.61 -0.88 -13.29
N LEU A 14 -17.73 -1.90 -12.44
CA LEU A 14 -17.04 -1.92 -11.14
C LEU A 14 -15.51 -1.95 -11.32
N GLN A 15 -15.00 -2.78 -12.22
CA GLN A 15 -13.57 -2.77 -12.57
C GLN A 15 -13.13 -1.38 -13.03
N GLN A 16 -13.85 -0.75 -13.96
CA GLN A 16 -13.52 0.61 -14.42
C GLN A 16 -13.59 1.63 -13.30
N ARG A 17 -14.49 1.45 -12.32
CA ARG A 17 -14.59 2.30 -11.14
C ARG A 17 -13.35 2.16 -10.26
N LEU A 18 -12.91 0.93 -9.99
CA LEU A 18 -11.71 0.63 -9.22
C LEU A 18 -10.44 1.13 -9.92
N ASP A 19 -10.38 1.03 -11.25
CA ASP A 19 -9.21 1.47 -12.02
C ASP A 19 -8.99 2.98 -11.96
N ARG A 20 -10.00 3.78 -11.62
CA ARG A 20 -9.85 5.23 -11.38
C ARG A 20 -9.05 5.56 -10.13
N GLN A 21 -8.89 4.61 -9.21
CA GLN A 21 -8.06 4.83 -8.02
C GLN A 21 -6.59 4.91 -8.40
N VAL A 22 -5.77 5.55 -7.57
CA VAL A 22 -4.35 5.81 -7.87
C VAL A 22 -3.51 4.55 -8.04
N THR A 23 -3.93 3.42 -7.46
CA THR A 23 -3.26 2.11 -7.62
C THR A 23 -3.71 1.35 -8.86
N GLY A 24 -4.76 1.82 -9.54
CA GLY A 24 -5.37 1.14 -10.67
C GLY A 24 -6.04 -0.19 -10.30
N ALA A 25 -6.67 -0.79 -11.31
CA ALA A 25 -7.22 -2.13 -11.28
C ALA A 25 -7.34 -2.64 -12.73
N PRO A 26 -6.22 -2.94 -13.41
CA PRO A 26 -6.24 -3.41 -14.80
C PRO A 26 -7.24 -4.55 -15.02
N ASP A 27 -7.97 -4.51 -16.13
CA ASP A 27 -8.99 -5.51 -16.44
C ASP A 27 -8.33 -6.87 -16.75
N SER A 28 -8.93 -7.94 -16.25
CA SER A 28 -8.50 -9.32 -16.53
C SER A 28 -9.63 -10.31 -16.23
N PRO A 29 -9.63 -11.50 -16.86
CA PRO A 29 -10.58 -12.56 -16.50
C PRO A 29 -10.56 -12.92 -15.01
N ALA A 30 -9.36 -12.97 -14.41
CA ALA A 30 -9.18 -13.26 -12.99
C ALA A 30 -9.82 -12.19 -12.10
N LEU A 31 -9.57 -10.90 -12.37
CA LEU A 31 -10.22 -9.81 -11.63
C LEU A 31 -11.74 -9.87 -11.75
N GLN A 32 -12.28 -10.13 -12.94
CA GLN A 32 -13.73 -10.23 -13.14
C GLN A 32 -14.34 -11.38 -12.32
N GLN A 33 -13.61 -12.48 -12.10
CA GLN A 33 -14.05 -13.57 -11.24
C GLN A 33 -13.95 -13.21 -9.76
N ILE A 34 -12.84 -12.58 -9.33
CA ILE A 34 -12.68 -12.05 -7.96
C ILE A 34 -13.86 -11.13 -7.61
N LEU A 35 -14.20 -10.18 -8.47
CA LEU A 35 -15.29 -9.25 -8.22
C LEU A 35 -16.65 -9.95 -8.07
N ARG A 36 -16.90 -11.03 -8.82
CA ARG A 36 -18.13 -11.83 -8.70
C ARG A 36 -18.21 -12.64 -7.42
N LEU A 37 -17.07 -13.12 -6.91
CA LEU A 37 -17.01 -13.85 -5.64
C LEU A 37 -17.18 -12.91 -4.45
N LEU A 38 -16.64 -11.69 -4.54
CA LEU A 38 -16.64 -10.74 -3.43
C LEU A 38 -17.91 -9.90 -3.35
N PHE A 39 -18.42 -9.41 -4.50
CA PHE A 39 -19.57 -8.51 -4.56
C PHE A 39 -20.81 -9.23 -5.05
N ARG A 40 -21.94 -9.06 -4.34
CA ARG A 40 -23.25 -9.39 -4.90
C ARG A 40 -23.58 -8.40 -6.03
N PRO A 41 -24.43 -8.75 -7.01
CA PRO A 41 -24.75 -7.85 -8.12
C PRO A 41 -25.22 -6.45 -7.69
N GLU A 42 -26.12 -6.35 -6.72
CA GLU A 42 -26.61 -5.06 -6.19
C GLU A 42 -25.50 -4.25 -5.49
N GLU A 43 -24.55 -4.92 -4.85
CA GLU A 43 -23.41 -4.29 -4.18
C GLU A 43 -22.38 -3.79 -5.19
N ALA A 44 -22.20 -4.51 -6.30
CA ALA A 44 -21.34 -4.07 -7.39
C ALA A 44 -21.90 -2.80 -8.06
N GLU A 45 -23.22 -2.70 -8.21
CA GLU A 45 -23.90 -1.50 -8.70
C GLU A 45 -23.76 -0.33 -7.72
N LEU A 46 -23.94 -0.58 -6.42
CA LEU A 46 -23.71 0.42 -5.39
C LEU A 46 -22.24 0.89 -5.37
N ALA A 47 -21.29 -0.05 -5.41
CA ALA A 47 -19.86 0.23 -5.40
C ALA A 47 -19.41 1.12 -6.57
N CYS A 48 -20.05 1.01 -7.74
CA CYS A 48 -19.83 1.92 -8.87
C CYS A 48 -20.14 3.39 -8.54
N GLN A 49 -20.95 3.65 -7.49
CA GLN A 49 -21.36 5.00 -7.08
C GLN A 49 -20.56 5.53 -5.89
N ILE A 50 -19.82 4.66 -5.19
CA ILE A 50 -19.01 5.02 -4.03
C ILE A 50 -17.72 5.73 -4.51
N PRO A 51 -17.43 6.95 -4.04
CA PRO A 51 -16.18 7.65 -4.30
C PRO A 51 -14.96 6.95 -3.68
N THR A 52 -13.78 7.27 -4.19
CA THR A 52 -12.46 6.91 -3.65
C THR A 52 -12.20 7.72 -2.38
N ALA A 53 -12.60 9.01 -2.39
CA ALA A 53 -12.63 9.82 -1.18
C ALA A 53 -13.85 9.48 -0.32
N PHE A 54 -13.74 9.67 0.99
CA PHE A 54 -14.84 9.42 1.92
C PHE A 54 -16.10 10.26 1.60
N ILE A 55 -17.26 9.60 1.57
CA ILE A 55 -18.59 10.20 1.46
C ILE A 55 -19.40 9.88 2.70
N SER A 56 -20.22 10.82 3.18
CA SER A 56 -21.16 10.52 4.27
C SER A 56 -22.24 9.54 3.77
N LEU A 57 -22.66 8.62 4.63
CA LEU A 57 -23.70 7.65 4.30
C LEU A 57 -25.00 8.35 3.83
N SER A 58 -25.37 9.46 4.47
CA SER A 58 -26.52 10.29 4.10
C SER A 58 -26.45 10.87 2.69
N ARG A 59 -25.25 11.25 2.23
CA ARG A 59 -25.04 11.77 0.88
C ARG A 59 -25.03 10.64 -0.14
N LEU A 60 -24.47 9.49 0.22
CA LEU A 60 -24.50 8.28 -0.62
C LEU A 60 -25.94 7.78 -0.81
N ALA A 61 -26.79 7.82 0.23
CA ALA A 61 -28.22 7.50 0.14
C ALA A 61 -28.94 8.38 -0.89
N ARG A 62 -28.74 9.71 -0.81
CA ARG A 62 -29.32 10.65 -1.77
C ARG A 62 -28.84 10.41 -3.20
N LYS A 63 -27.55 10.12 -3.38
CA LYS A 63 -26.93 9.87 -4.68
C LYS A 63 -27.43 8.57 -5.31
N SER A 64 -27.52 7.51 -4.52
CA SER A 64 -27.90 6.18 -4.99
C SER A 64 -29.40 5.98 -5.09
N GLY A 65 -30.20 6.80 -4.42
CA GLY A 65 -31.66 6.62 -4.32
C GLY A 65 -32.06 5.40 -3.48
N ILE A 66 -31.11 4.78 -2.77
CA ILE A 66 -31.37 3.65 -1.87
C ILE A 66 -31.86 4.20 -0.53
N ASP A 67 -32.87 3.54 0.03
CA ASP A 67 -33.36 3.80 1.39
C ASP A 67 -32.20 3.81 2.41
N PRO A 68 -32.14 4.78 3.35
CA PRO A 68 -31.04 4.90 4.30
C PRO A 68 -30.78 3.67 5.17
N GLU A 69 -31.83 2.99 5.65
CA GLU A 69 -31.67 1.79 6.51
C GLU A 69 -31.15 0.61 5.69
N ARG A 70 -31.70 0.41 4.49
CA ARG A 70 -31.19 -0.62 3.56
C ARG A 70 -29.74 -0.34 3.17
N LEU A 71 -29.40 0.91 2.87
CA LEU A 71 -28.02 1.30 2.51
C LEU A 71 -27.06 1.04 3.68
N ASP A 72 -27.45 1.41 4.90
CA ASP A 72 -26.64 1.16 6.10
C ASP A 72 -26.31 -0.34 6.26
N ALA A 73 -27.33 -1.21 6.12
CA ALA A 73 -27.15 -2.65 6.17
C ALA A 73 -26.23 -3.17 5.05
N MET A 74 -26.43 -2.71 3.81
CA MET A 74 -25.57 -3.08 2.68
C MET A 74 -24.11 -2.69 2.94
N ILE A 75 -23.85 -1.43 3.31
CA ILE A 75 -22.49 -0.95 3.60
C ILE A 75 -21.87 -1.72 4.77
N THR A 76 -22.63 -2.02 5.83
CA THR A 76 -22.14 -2.83 6.96
C THR A 76 -21.64 -4.19 6.50
N THR A 77 -22.44 -4.94 5.72
CA THR A 77 -22.00 -6.25 5.23
C THR A 77 -20.85 -6.15 4.24
N MET A 78 -20.78 -5.10 3.42
CA MET A 78 -19.64 -4.85 2.52
C MET A 78 -18.36 -4.54 3.31
N ALA A 79 -18.46 -3.77 4.40
CA ALA A 79 -17.34 -3.43 5.28
C ALA A 79 -16.81 -4.65 6.04
N GLU A 80 -17.70 -5.52 6.56
CA GLU A 80 -17.33 -6.80 7.18
C GLU A 80 -16.58 -7.74 6.22
N ARG A 81 -16.85 -7.61 4.92
CA ARG A 81 -16.12 -8.31 3.85
C ARG A 81 -14.85 -7.59 3.39
N GLY A 82 -14.61 -6.36 3.85
CA GLY A 82 -13.45 -5.57 3.45
C GLY A 82 -13.56 -4.94 2.05
N LEU A 83 -14.77 -4.66 1.57
CA LEU A 83 -14.98 -4.09 0.23
C LEU A 83 -15.06 -2.56 0.24
N VAL A 84 -15.27 -1.98 1.42
CA VAL A 84 -15.32 -0.55 1.66
C VAL A 84 -14.59 -0.21 2.95
N PHE A 85 -13.99 0.98 2.98
CA PHE A 85 -13.62 1.63 4.21
C PHE A 85 -14.87 2.19 4.88
N ASP A 86 -14.95 2.04 6.21
CA ASP A 86 -16.12 2.41 6.98
C ASP A 86 -15.72 3.08 8.29
N ALA A 87 -15.65 4.41 8.24
CA ALA A 87 -15.19 5.24 9.32
C ALA A 87 -16.36 5.94 10.02
N GLU A 88 -16.15 6.28 11.29
CA GLU A 88 -17.07 7.10 12.06
C GLU A 88 -16.33 8.29 12.65
N HIS A 89 -16.92 9.47 12.48
CA HIS A 89 -16.37 10.72 12.96
C HIS A 89 -17.50 11.66 13.34
N ASN A 90 -17.46 12.23 14.55
CA ASN A 90 -18.51 13.11 15.09
C ASN A 90 -19.94 12.52 14.95
N ASN A 91 -20.10 11.24 15.32
CA ASN A 91 -21.34 10.47 15.20
C ASN A 91 -21.94 10.40 13.78
N LYS A 92 -21.11 10.60 12.75
CA LYS A 92 -21.48 10.45 11.35
C LYS A 92 -20.63 9.35 10.72
N ARG A 93 -21.28 8.52 9.91
CA ARG A 93 -20.65 7.43 9.17
C ARG A 93 -20.18 7.88 7.80
N TYR A 94 -18.94 7.55 7.47
CA TYR A 94 -18.27 7.87 6.22
C TYR A 94 -17.77 6.61 5.55
N VAL A 95 -17.95 6.53 4.23
CA VAL A 95 -17.64 5.33 3.45
C VAL A 95 -16.75 5.70 2.28
N ALA A 96 -15.79 4.85 1.94
CA ALA A 96 -15.01 4.94 0.70
C ALA A 96 -14.84 3.54 0.09
N LEU A 97 -14.73 3.45 -1.23
CA LEU A 97 -14.52 2.17 -1.90
C LEU A 97 -13.09 1.67 -1.65
N ALA A 98 -12.92 0.44 -1.21
CA ALA A 98 -11.58 -0.12 -1.00
C ALA A 98 -10.89 -0.35 -2.38
N PRO A 99 -9.63 0.05 -2.56
CA PRO A 99 -8.85 -0.35 -3.73
C PRO A 99 -8.61 -1.86 -3.74
N VAL A 100 -7.98 -2.37 -4.81
CA VAL A 100 -7.41 -3.72 -4.77
C VAL A 100 -6.33 -3.81 -3.67
N VAL A 101 -5.38 -2.88 -3.67
CA VAL A 101 -4.27 -2.77 -2.71
C VAL A 101 -4.04 -1.29 -2.34
N ILE A 102 -3.79 -0.88 -1.10
CA ILE A 102 -4.03 -1.64 0.13
C ILE A 102 -5.53 -1.57 0.42
N GLY A 103 -6.24 -2.67 0.20
CA GLY A 103 -7.69 -2.69 0.25
C GLY A 103 -8.22 -4.12 0.30
N PHE A 104 -9.13 -4.47 -0.60
CA PHE A 104 -9.88 -5.73 -0.46
C PHE A 104 -9.00 -6.98 -0.60
N PHE A 105 -7.82 -6.92 -1.25
CA PHE A 105 -6.85 -8.02 -1.19
C PHE A 105 -6.38 -8.24 0.24
N GLU A 106 -5.81 -7.21 0.88
CA GLU A 106 -5.33 -7.31 2.26
C GLU A 106 -6.47 -7.67 3.20
N PHE A 107 -7.61 -7.00 3.09
CA PHE A 107 -8.74 -7.26 3.97
C PHE A 107 -9.31 -8.66 3.78
N THR A 108 -9.17 -9.29 2.62
CA THR A 108 -9.55 -10.70 2.46
C THR A 108 -8.62 -11.61 3.25
N PHE A 109 -7.30 -11.41 3.16
CA PHE A 109 -6.30 -12.32 3.74
C PHE A 109 -5.75 -11.90 5.11
N MET A 110 -6.15 -10.77 5.69
CA MET A 110 -5.74 -10.34 7.04
C MET A 110 -6.42 -11.11 8.18
N ARG A 111 -7.42 -11.94 7.87
CA ARG A 111 -8.14 -12.77 8.85
C ARG A 111 -8.50 -14.14 8.27
N VAL A 112 -8.81 -15.10 9.12
CA VAL A 112 -9.37 -16.39 8.70
C VAL A 112 -10.86 -16.22 8.38
N ARG A 113 -11.31 -16.79 7.26
CA ARG A 113 -12.68 -16.69 6.75
C ARG A 113 -13.20 -18.07 6.33
N PRO A 114 -13.76 -18.86 7.25
CA PRO A 114 -14.30 -20.18 6.91
C PRO A 114 -15.55 -20.09 6.02
N ASP A 115 -16.20 -18.91 5.99
CA ASP A 115 -17.37 -18.60 5.19
C ASP A 115 -17.05 -18.23 3.72
N TYR A 116 -15.77 -18.22 3.33
CA TYR A 116 -15.31 -17.79 2.01
C TYR A 116 -14.52 -18.88 1.27
N PRO A 117 -14.57 -18.91 -0.08
CA PRO A 117 -13.77 -19.81 -0.90
C PRO A 117 -12.31 -19.33 -0.97
N MET A 118 -11.59 -19.39 0.15
CA MET A 118 -10.29 -18.75 0.31
C MET A 118 -9.20 -19.31 -0.63
N HIS A 119 -9.23 -20.61 -0.91
CA HIS A 119 -8.32 -21.24 -1.88
C HIS A 119 -8.54 -20.69 -3.29
N GLU A 120 -9.78 -20.69 -3.77
CA GLU A 120 -10.15 -20.17 -5.09
C GLU A 120 -9.80 -18.69 -5.22
N LEU A 121 -10.11 -17.88 -4.19
CA LEU A 121 -9.69 -16.47 -4.16
C LEU A 121 -8.18 -16.33 -4.21
N ALA A 122 -7.42 -17.17 -3.49
CA ALA A 122 -5.97 -17.11 -3.52
C ALA A 122 -5.39 -17.44 -4.89
N GLU A 123 -5.96 -18.44 -5.60
CA GLU A 123 -5.57 -18.76 -6.97
C GLU A 123 -5.86 -17.60 -7.91
N LEU A 124 -7.05 -17.01 -7.84
CA LEU A 124 -7.42 -15.88 -8.68
C LEU A 124 -6.57 -14.64 -8.42
N PHE A 125 -6.22 -14.36 -7.16
CA PHE A 125 -5.30 -13.26 -6.84
C PHE A 125 -3.87 -13.57 -7.30
N GLU A 126 -3.41 -14.83 -7.24
CA GLU A 126 -2.12 -15.22 -7.79
C GLU A 126 -2.10 -14.98 -9.32
N GLN A 127 -3.15 -15.39 -10.03
CA GLN A 127 -3.33 -15.14 -11.45
C GLN A 127 -3.32 -13.64 -11.75
N TYR A 128 -4.13 -12.87 -11.01
CA TYR A 128 -4.29 -11.45 -11.26
C TYR A 128 -3.03 -10.63 -10.98
N MET A 129 -2.32 -10.95 -9.90
CA MET A 129 -1.19 -10.14 -9.43
C MET A 129 0.17 -10.59 -9.98
N PHE A 130 0.32 -11.87 -10.35
CA PHE A 130 1.64 -12.43 -10.63
C PHE A 130 1.82 -13.16 -11.98
N GLU A 131 0.76 -13.53 -12.71
CA GLU A 131 0.93 -14.19 -14.02
C GLU A 131 1.45 -13.24 -15.11
N ASN A 132 1.16 -11.95 -14.97
CA ASN A 132 1.72 -10.91 -15.83
C ASN A 132 2.08 -9.66 -15.01
N GLU A 133 2.77 -8.72 -15.65
CA GLU A 133 3.28 -7.52 -15.01
C GLU A 133 2.28 -6.35 -14.96
N ALA A 134 1.10 -6.46 -15.59
CA ALA A 134 0.18 -5.33 -15.75
C ALA A 134 -0.30 -4.77 -14.41
N PHE A 135 -0.64 -5.63 -13.45
CA PHE A 135 -1.04 -5.19 -12.12
C PHE A 135 0.12 -4.53 -11.37
N ALA A 136 1.31 -5.16 -11.40
CA ALA A 136 2.48 -4.62 -10.74
C ALA A 136 2.87 -3.23 -11.30
N HIS A 137 2.88 -3.06 -12.62
CA HIS A 137 3.14 -1.76 -13.25
C HIS A 137 2.07 -0.71 -12.92
N ALA A 138 0.80 -1.10 -12.82
CA ALA A 138 -0.25 -0.16 -12.41
C ALA A 138 -0.07 0.32 -10.96
N VAL A 139 0.18 -0.61 -10.03
CA VAL A 139 0.32 -0.30 -8.60
C VAL A 139 1.60 0.48 -8.32
N PHE A 140 2.71 0.14 -8.99
CA PHE A 140 4.03 0.68 -8.72
C PHE A 140 4.52 1.72 -9.73
N ALA A 141 3.63 2.24 -10.58
CA ALA A 141 3.94 3.36 -11.47
C ALA A 141 4.36 4.63 -10.71
N GLY A 142 5.23 5.42 -11.33
CA GLY A 142 5.70 6.68 -10.77
C GLY A 142 6.87 6.52 -9.80
N GLN A 143 7.15 7.59 -9.04
CA GLN A 143 8.22 7.64 -8.04
C GLN A 143 7.68 7.44 -6.63
N ASN A 144 6.48 7.95 -6.35
CA ASN A 144 5.82 7.78 -5.06
C ASN A 144 5.08 6.44 -5.00
N GLN A 145 5.35 5.69 -3.94
CA GLN A 145 4.70 4.39 -3.70
C GLN A 145 3.88 4.39 -2.42
N ILE A 146 3.05 3.35 -2.29
CA ILE A 146 2.23 3.10 -1.12
C ILE A 146 3.08 2.84 0.14
N GLY A 147 4.19 2.10 -0.01
CA GLY A 147 5.03 1.70 1.12
C GLY A 147 6.46 2.22 1.04
N ARG A 148 7.05 2.43 2.21
CA ARG A 148 8.49 2.68 2.39
C ARG A 148 9.16 1.62 3.24
N SER A 149 10.46 1.46 3.10
CA SER A 149 11.29 0.66 4.01
C SER A 149 11.57 1.45 5.28
N LEU A 150 11.50 0.77 6.42
CA LEU A 150 11.97 1.28 7.71
C LEU A 150 13.29 0.59 8.04
N VAL A 151 14.27 1.36 8.50
CA VAL A 151 15.59 0.83 8.87
C VAL A 151 15.50 0.19 10.25
N ARG A 152 16.25 -0.91 10.47
CA ARG A 152 16.43 -1.45 11.82
C ARG A 152 17.27 -0.46 12.64
N GLU A 153 16.68 0.05 13.71
CA GLU A 153 17.28 1.11 14.53
C GLU A 153 18.60 0.66 15.17
N GLU A 154 18.75 -0.64 15.48
CA GLU A 154 19.96 -1.22 16.06
C GLU A 154 21.12 -1.30 15.06
N ALA A 155 20.82 -1.22 13.76
CA ALA A 155 21.81 -1.30 12.69
C ALA A 155 22.50 0.05 12.42
N LEU A 156 22.04 1.12 13.07
CA LEU A 156 22.53 2.46 12.88
C LEU A 156 23.80 2.73 13.72
N PRO A 157 24.74 3.54 13.23
CA PRO A 157 25.93 3.92 13.99
C PRO A 157 25.59 4.58 15.32
N ALA A 158 26.39 4.30 16.36
CA ALA A 158 26.26 4.98 17.65
C ALA A 158 26.45 6.50 17.47
N GLY A 159 25.46 7.29 17.90
CA GLY A 159 25.41 8.75 17.70
C GLY A 159 24.48 9.22 16.57
N ASP A 160 24.12 8.36 15.62
CA ASP A 160 23.15 8.69 14.56
C ASP A 160 21.70 8.72 15.06
N HIS A 161 21.41 8.22 16.27
CA HIS A 161 20.04 8.21 16.82
C HIS A 161 19.40 9.59 16.89
N THR A 162 20.20 10.65 17.07
CA THR A 162 19.73 12.05 17.09
C THR A 162 19.40 12.58 15.69
N GLU A 163 19.91 11.92 14.64
CA GLU A 163 19.73 12.32 13.24
C GLU A 163 18.68 11.47 12.48
N VAL A 164 18.21 10.38 13.09
CA VAL A 164 17.10 9.58 12.53
C VAL A 164 15.81 10.33 12.79
N LEU A 165 15.09 10.61 11.72
CA LEU A 165 13.81 11.29 11.79
C LEU A 165 12.78 10.36 12.43
N ASP A 166 11.90 10.92 13.26
CA ASP A 166 10.91 10.15 14.03
C ASP A 166 10.04 9.23 13.15
N TRP A 167 9.69 9.68 11.94
CA TRP A 167 8.92 8.88 10.99
C TRP A 167 9.71 7.76 10.29
N GLU A 168 11.01 7.66 10.50
CA GLU A 168 11.84 6.54 10.01
C GLU A 168 11.97 5.41 11.04
N ARG A 169 11.62 5.69 12.30
CA ARG A 169 11.75 4.75 13.42
C ARG A 169 10.44 3.99 13.60
N ALA A 170 10.47 2.68 13.36
CA ALA A 170 9.31 1.82 13.58
C ALA A 170 8.84 1.89 15.05
N SER A 171 9.77 2.01 16.01
CA SER A 171 9.44 2.16 17.43
C SER A 171 8.68 3.47 17.72
N HIS A 172 9.12 4.60 17.16
CA HIS A 172 8.46 5.88 17.34
C HIS A 172 7.07 5.90 16.70
N ILE A 173 6.92 5.31 15.50
CA ILE A 173 5.63 5.19 14.83
C ILE A 173 4.62 4.43 15.72
N VAL A 174 5.04 3.31 16.31
CA VAL A 174 4.20 2.57 17.26
C VAL A 174 3.96 3.38 18.54
N GLU A 175 4.96 4.06 19.07
CA GLU A 175 4.84 4.86 20.28
C GLU A 175 3.85 6.03 20.17
N SER A 176 3.89 6.74 19.04
CA SER A 176 3.09 7.94 18.78
C SER A 176 1.68 7.64 18.30
N ALA A 177 1.40 6.42 17.83
CA ALA A 177 0.07 6.02 17.37
C ALA A 177 -0.94 5.99 18.54
N LYS A 178 -2.13 6.54 18.29
CA LYS A 178 -3.22 6.61 19.28
C LYS A 178 -3.96 5.29 19.50
N ALA A 179 -3.88 4.38 18.52
CA ALA A 179 -4.54 3.07 18.55
C ALA A 179 -3.70 2.07 17.77
N HIS A 180 -3.81 0.80 18.16
CA HIS A 180 -3.02 -0.31 17.64
C HIS A 180 -3.91 -1.51 17.39
N ALA A 181 -3.75 -2.11 16.23
CA ALA A 181 -4.38 -3.37 15.89
C ALA A 181 -3.38 -4.26 15.15
N VAL A 182 -3.61 -5.57 15.20
CA VAL A 182 -2.82 -6.56 14.48
C VAL A 182 -3.73 -7.49 13.69
N SER A 183 -3.20 -7.99 12.58
CA SER A 183 -3.85 -9.00 11.77
C SER A 183 -2.83 -10.01 11.24
N LEU A 184 -3.32 -11.02 10.52
CA LEU A 184 -2.46 -11.90 9.75
C LEU A 184 -1.77 -11.11 8.63
N CYS A 185 -0.55 -11.51 8.28
CA CYS A 185 0.17 -11.00 7.12
C CYS A 185 -0.55 -11.45 5.85
N ALA A 186 -1.29 -10.54 5.20
CA ALA A 186 -2.11 -10.83 4.02
C ALA A 186 -1.36 -11.65 2.96
N CYS A 187 -0.15 -11.22 2.57
CA CYS A 187 0.61 -11.93 1.53
C CYS A 187 1.05 -13.34 1.94
N ARG A 188 1.31 -13.58 3.23
CA ARG A 188 1.75 -14.90 3.70
C ARG A 188 0.55 -15.82 3.96
N HIS A 189 -0.58 -15.27 4.37
CA HIS A 189 -1.82 -16.01 4.48
C HIS A 189 -2.42 -16.35 3.10
N HIS A 190 -2.33 -15.44 2.14
CA HIS A 190 -2.57 -15.73 0.72
C HIS A 190 -1.71 -16.89 0.24
N ALA A 191 -0.39 -16.83 0.44
CA ALA A 191 0.51 -17.91 0.07
C ALA A 191 0.23 -19.24 0.79
N SER A 192 -0.33 -19.24 2.01
CA SER A 192 -0.66 -20.49 2.72
C SER A 192 -1.85 -21.20 2.11
N HIS A 193 -2.79 -20.48 1.50
CA HIS A 193 -3.88 -21.11 0.74
C HIS A 193 -3.41 -21.77 -0.55
N LEU A 194 -2.15 -21.57 -0.95
CA LEU A 194 -1.51 -22.17 -2.13
C LEU A 194 -0.34 -23.09 -1.76
N ASP A 195 -0.21 -23.48 -0.49
CA ASP A 195 0.89 -24.30 0.03
C ASP A 195 2.31 -23.74 -0.24
N ARG A 196 2.42 -22.40 -0.32
CA ARG A 196 3.66 -21.66 -0.66
C ARG A 196 4.12 -20.70 0.44
N ALA A 197 3.44 -20.68 1.59
CA ALA A 197 3.82 -19.83 2.70
C ALA A 197 5.19 -20.23 3.29
N CYS A 198 5.92 -19.25 3.80
CA CYS A 198 7.09 -19.53 4.62
C CYS A 198 6.71 -19.70 6.10
N GLU A 199 7.60 -20.33 6.86
CA GLU A 199 7.46 -20.63 8.31
C GLU A 199 7.55 -19.39 9.23
N ARG A 200 7.59 -18.17 8.68
CA ARG A 200 7.72 -16.97 9.52
C ARG A 200 6.37 -16.66 10.21
N PRO A 201 6.35 -15.96 11.36
CA PRO A 201 5.12 -15.74 12.16
C PRO A 201 4.00 -15.00 11.42
N GLN A 202 2.79 -15.55 11.34
CA GLN A 202 1.70 -14.96 10.53
C GLN A 202 1.11 -13.67 11.13
N ARG A 203 0.90 -13.60 12.45
CA ARG A 203 0.27 -12.46 13.15
C ARG A 203 1.27 -11.30 13.35
N THR A 204 1.59 -10.60 12.26
CA THR A 204 2.63 -9.56 12.24
C THR A 204 2.27 -8.30 11.46
N CYS A 205 1.05 -8.19 10.93
CA CYS A 205 0.62 -7.00 10.19
C CYS A 205 0.04 -5.99 11.18
N LEU A 206 0.71 -4.86 11.40
CA LEU A 206 0.27 -3.84 12.34
C LEU A 206 -0.52 -2.77 11.60
N THR A 207 -1.70 -2.42 12.11
CA THR A 207 -2.50 -1.27 11.70
C THR A 207 -2.54 -0.27 12.85
N LEU A 208 -2.45 1.02 12.55
CA LEU A 208 -2.24 2.08 13.54
C LEU A 208 -3.25 3.22 13.37
N GLY A 209 -3.49 3.97 14.44
CA GLY A 209 -4.29 5.20 14.41
C GLY A 209 -5.75 4.96 14.00
N GLY A 210 -6.32 5.88 13.20
CA GLY A 210 -7.71 5.79 12.75
C GLY A 210 -8.01 4.51 11.94
N ALA A 211 -7.02 4.05 11.16
CA ALA A 211 -7.13 2.80 10.43
C ALA A 211 -7.25 1.58 11.34
N ALA A 212 -6.55 1.57 12.49
CA ALA A 212 -6.64 0.48 13.46
C ALA A 212 -8.07 0.35 14.00
N GLU A 213 -8.69 1.46 14.40
CA GLU A 213 -10.06 1.46 14.92
C GLU A 213 -11.07 1.06 13.85
N MET A 214 -10.91 1.58 12.62
CA MET A 214 -11.79 1.24 11.50
C MET A 214 -11.78 -0.26 11.20
N LEU A 215 -10.59 -0.86 11.08
CA LEU A 215 -10.47 -2.30 10.79
C LEU A 215 -10.88 -3.17 11.99
N ALA A 216 -10.56 -2.75 13.21
CA ALA A 216 -10.94 -3.48 14.42
C ALA A 216 -12.46 -3.50 14.64
N ARG A 217 -13.14 -2.38 14.38
CA ARG A 217 -14.61 -2.29 14.46
C ARG A 217 -15.32 -3.32 13.58
N ARG A 218 -14.73 -3.66 12.43
CA ARG A 218 -15.29 -4.62 11.46
C ARG A 218 -14.72 -6.02 11.57
N GLY A 219 -13.98 -6.31 12.64
CA GLY A 219 -13.38 -7.63 12.88
C GLY A 219 -12.30 -8.02 11.87
N ILE A 220 -11.74 -7.03 11.14
CA ILE A 220 -10.66 -7.24 10.17
C ILE A 220 -9.32 -7.36 10.87
N ALA A 221 -9.15 -6.60 11.95
CA ALA A 221 -7.97 -6.59 12.80
C ALA A 221 -8.37 -6.75 14.27
N GLU A 222 -7.44 -7.24 15.08
CA GLU A 222 -7.59 -7.42 16.51
C GLU A 222 -6.96 -6.22 17.24
N ARG A 223 -7.68 -5.57 18.16
CA ARG A 223 -7.09 -4.48 18.97
C ARG A 223 -6.02 -5.05 19.88
N ILE A 224 -4.89 -4.37 19.98
CA ILE A 224 -3.77 -4.77 20.84
C ILE A 224 -3.22 -3.58 21.61
N SER A 225 -2.42 -3.88 22.63
CA SER A 225 -1.69 -2.85 23.37
C SER A 225 -0.48 -2.33 22.58
N ARG A 226 -0.02 -1.13 22.93
CA ARG A 226 1.26 -0.58 22.43
C ARG A 226 2.43 -1.51 22.73
N SER A 227 2.50 -2.11 23.93
CA SER A 227 3.57 -3.03 24.31
C SER A 227 3.57 -4.29 23.44
N GLU A 228 2.40 -4.86 23.17
CA GLU A 228 2.28 -6.01 22.27
C GLU A 228 2.68 -5.66 20.83
N ALA A 229 2.34 -4.46 20.35
CA ALA A 229 2.79 -3.99 19.04
C ALA A 229 4.33 -3.91 18.97
N MET A 230 4.99 -3.45 20.03
CA MET A 230 6.45 -3.44 20.15
C MET A 230 7.04 -4.86 20.16
N GLU A 231 6.45 -5.79 20.90
CA GLU A 231 6.87 -7.20 20.91
C GLU A 231 6.75 -7.86 19.52
N ILE A 232 5.70 -7.50 18.76
CA ILE A 232 5.55 -7.95 17.37
C ILE A 232 6.68 -7.42 16.48
N LEU A 233 7.11 -6.16 16.67
CA LEU A 233 8.28 -5.62 15.94
C LEU A 233 9.55 -6.43 16.26
N GLU A 234 9.81 -6.71 17.53
CA GLU A 234 10.99 -7.48 17.96
C GLU A 234 10.97 -8.91 17.43
N THR A 235 9.85 -9.61 17.61
CA THR A 235 9.65 -10.98 17.12
C THR A 235 9.81 -11.05 15.60
N SER A 236 9.31 -10.05 14.89
CA SER A 236 9.46 -9.94 13.44
C SER A 236 10.91 -9.71 13.02
N LYS A 237 11.65 -8.84 13.73
CA LYS A 237 13.07 -8.62 13.48
C LYS A 237 13.88 -9.91 13.72
N ALA A 238 13.62 -10.62 14.81
CA ALA A 238 14.24 -11.90 15.13
C ALA A 238 13.96 -12.97 14.06
N ALA A 239 12.75 -12.98 13.49
CA ALA A 239 12.38 -13.87 12.38
C ALA A 239 12.94 -13.45 11.00
N GLY A 240 13.81 -12.43 10.93
CA GLY A 240 14.42 -11.97 9.68
C GLY A 240 13.44 -11.28 8.73
N LEU A 241 12.36 -10.68 9.26
CA LEU A 241 11.44 -9.84 8.49
C LEU A 241 12.00 -8.42 8.33
N ALA A 242 11.74 -7.84 7.17
CA ALA A 242 12.01 -6.43 6.89
C ALA A 242 10.79 -5.60 7.25
N GLN A 243 10.99 -4.53 8.00
CA GLN A 243 9.92 -3.60 8.34
C GLN A 243 9.69 -2.65 7.16
N THR A 244 8.44 -2.57 6.72
CA THR A 244 7.95 -1.54 5.79
C THR A 244 6.77 -0.84 6.43
N GLY A 245 6.46 0.37 6.00
CA GLY A 245 5.34 1.15 6.54
C GLY A 245 4.72 2.04 5.50
N ASP A 246 3.62 2.69 5.89
CA ASP A 246 2.95 3.69 5.07
C ASP A 246 3.94 4.81 4.67
N ASN A 247 3.94 5.20 3.40
CA ASN A 247 4.85 6.20 2.87
C ASN A 247 4.38 7.64 3.17
N VAL A 248 4.19 7.95 4.46
CA VAL A 248 3.79 9.28 4.96
C VAL A 248 4.50 9.63 6.27
N GLN A 249 4.73 10.91 6.56
CA GLN A 249 5.40 11.31 7.81
C GLN A 249 4.45 11.27 9.01
N ARG A 250 3.21 11.76 8.83
CA ARG A 250 2.19 11.87 9.87
C ARG A 250 1.11 10.80 9.67
N ASN A 251 0.53 10.34 10.78
CA ASN A 251 -0.57 9.36 10.81
C ASN A 251 -0.26 8.11 9.97
N VAL A 252 0.93 7.53 10.14
CA VAL A 252 1.31 6.26 9.50
C VAL A 252 0.27 5.20 9.83
N SER A 253 -0.42 4.69 8.82
CA SER A 253 -1.60 3.83 9.02
C SER A 253 -1.26 2.35 9.22
N TYR A 254 -0.06 1.91 8.82
CA TYR A 254 0.35 0.52 8.97
C TYR A 254 1.88 0.35 9.07
N ILE A 255 2.28 -0.75 9.70
CA ILE A 255 3.62 -1.34 9.59
C ILE A 255 3.48 -2.80 9.16
N CYS A 256 4.12 -3.14 8.05
CA CYS A 256 4.20 -4.50 7.54
C CYS A 256 5.55 -5.12 7.88
N ASN A 257 5.52 -6.37 8.36
CA ASN A 257 6.72 -7.17 8.61
C ASN A 257 6.91 -8.17 7.47
N CYS A 258 7.61 -7.73 6.42
CA CYS A 258 7.66 -8.38 5.12
C CYS A 258 8.76 -9.44 5.01
N CYS A 259 8.46 -10.51 4.27
CA CYS A 259 9.42 -11.50 3.80
C CYS A 259 9.62 -11.36 2.29
N GLY A 260 10.82 -11.68 1.81
CA GLY A 260 11.13 -11.61 0.38
C GLY A 260 10.41 -12.66 -0.47
N CYS A 261 9.91 -13.76 0.13
CA CYS A 261 9.25 -14.85 -0.57
C CYS A 261 7.77 -14.59 -0.84
N CYS A 262 7.00 -14.10 0.15
CA CYS A 262 5.55 -13.94 0.00
C CYS A 262 5.12 -12.49 -0.30
N CYS A 263 5.83 -11.46 0.18
CA CYS A 263 5.35 -10.07 0.06
C CYS A 263 5.19 -9.63 -1.41
N GLY A 264 4.02 -9.11 -1.78
CA GLY A 264 3.75 -8.63 -3.13
C GLY A 264 4.68 -7.50 -3.57
N MET A 265 4.91 -6.50 -2.71
CA MET A 265 5.84 -5.41 -2.99
C MET A 265 7.29 -5.88 -3.18
N MET A 266 7.74 -6.87 -2.40
CA MET A 266 9.09 -7.44 -2.56
C MET A 266 9.20 -8.28 -3.84
N ASN A 267 8.15 -9.02 -4.19
CA ASN A 267 8.09 -9.78 -5.43
C ASN A 267 8.07 -8.85 -6.65
N ALA A 268 7.46 -7.67 -6.57
CA ALA A 268 7.52 -6.68 -7.66
C ALA A 268 8.96 -6.26 -7.99
N ILE A 269 9.80 -6.05 -6.97
CA ILE A 269 11.23 -5.76 -7.14
C ILE A 269 11.97 -6.97 -7.74
N ARG A 270 11.68 -8.16 -7.23
CA ARG A 270 12.43 -9.39 -7.57
C ARG A 270 12.07 -10.02 -8.91
N ARG A 271 10.80 -9.95 -9.31
CA ARG A 271 10.25 -10.64 -10.49
C ARG A 271 10.12 -9.74 -11.70
N TYR A 272 9.76 -8.47 -11.50
CA TYR A 272 9.45 -7.54 -12.59
C TYR A 272 10.47 -6.38 -12.68
N GLU A 273 11.56 -6.46 -11.93
CA GLU A 273 12.62 -5.43 -11.88
C GLU A 273 12.11 -4.02 -11.57
N ILE A 274 10.95 -3.88 -10.91
CA ILE A 274 10.41 -2.60 -10.46
C ILE A 274 11.13 -2.19 -9.19
N LYS A 275 12.38 -1.71 -9.36
CA LYS A 275 13.33 -1.46 -8.27
C LYS A 275 12.81 -0.48 -7.21
N ASN A 276 11.87 0.38 -7.57
CA ASN A 276 11.30 1.40 -6.71
C ASN A 276 9.93 1.03 -6.13
N ALA A 277 9.44 -0.22 -6.24
CA ALA A 277 8.13 -0.63 -5.71
C ALA A 277 7.96 -0.42 -4.19
N ILE A 278 9.07 -0.29 -3.47
CA ILE A 278 9.13 0.18 -2.08
C ILE A 278 10.08 1.36 -2.03
N VAL A 279 9.62 2.49 -1.48
CA VAL A 279 10.49 3.67 -1.29
C VAL A 279 11.59 3.30 -0.29
N THR A 280 12.84 3.57 -0.63
CA THR A 280 13.98 3.23 0.22
C THR A 280 14.02 4.09 1.48
N SER A 281 14.57 3.56 2.58
CA SER A 281 14.93 4.39 3.75
C SER A 281 16.08 5.35 3.42
N ASN A 282 16.39 6.31 4.31
CA ASN A 282 17.58 7.16 4.21
C ASN A 282 18.92 6.44 4.39
N TYR A 283 18.89 5.12 4.58
CA TYR A 283 20.06 4.30 4.85
C TYR A 283 20.25 3.22 3.79
N MET A 284 21.47 2.70 3.73
CA MET A 284 21.90 1.64 2.83
C MET A 284 22.93 0.77 3.54
N ALA A 285 22.93 -0.54 3.26
CA ALA A 285 23.84 -1.48 3.92
C ALA A 285 25.29 -1.27 3.45
N SER A 286 26.24 -1.12 4.36
CA SER A 286 27.67 -1.04 4.04
C SER A 286 28.35 -2.33 4.47
N VAL A 287 29.25 -2.87 3.63
CA VAL A 287 29.98 -4.11 3.91
C VAL A 287 31.45 -3.78 4.15
N ASP A 288 31.98 -4.19 5.31
CA ASP A 288 33.40 -4.19 5.60
C ASP A 288 34.05 -5.46 5.01
N PRO A 289 34.84 -5.36 3.92
CA PRO A 289 35.46 -6.52 3.31
C PRO A 289 36.56 -7.14 4.18
N GLU A 290 37.12 -6.44 5.16
CA GLU A 290 38.13 -6.99 6.07
C GLU A 290 37.52 -7.92 7.11
N ARG A 291 36.31 -7.59 7.58
CA ARG A 291 35.57 -8.44 8.52
C ARG A 291 34.72 -9.50 7.84
N CYS A 292 34.39 -9.31 6.55
CA CYS A 292 33.55 -10.23 5.81
C CYS A 292 34.29 -11.55 5.50
N THR A 293 33.69 -12.67 5.89
CA THR A 293 34.24 -14.01 5.61
C THR A 293 33.64 -14.65 4.34
N GLY A 294 32.72 -13.98 3.66
CA GLY A 294 32.06 -14.54 2.47
C GLY A 294 31.05 -15.66 2.76
N CYS A 295 30.58 -15.82 4.01
CA CYS A 295 29.67 -16.93 4.38
C CYS A 295 28.26 -16.88 3.75
N SER A 296 27.90 -15.80 3.04
CA SER A 296 26.65 -15.63 2.30
C SER A 296 25.34 -15.71 3.08
N LYS A 297 25.36 -15.70 4.43
CA LYS A 297 24.12 -15.67 5.23
C LYS A 297 23.27 -14.42 4.93
N CYS A 298 23.89 -13.25 4.88
CA CYS A 298 23.23 -11.98 4.56
C CYS A 298 22.69 -11.92 3.12
N VAL A 299 23.35 -12.60 2.17
CA VAL A 299 22.88 -12.75 0.78
C VAL A 299 21.54 -13.47 0.75
N LYS A 300 21.43 -14.61 1.47
CA LYS A 300 20.17 -15.37 1.59
C LYS A 300 19.07 -14.62 2.35
N ALA A 301 19.45 -13.81 3.35
CA ALA A 301 18.50 -13.06 4.17
C ALA A 301 17.95 -11.80 3.48
N CYS A 302 18.63 -11.28 2.45
CA CYS A 302 18.22 -10.05 1.78
C CYS A 302 16.86 -10.22 1.09
N PRO A 303 15.81 -9.46 1.48
CA PRO A 303 14.45 -9.68 0.99
C PRO A 303 14.27 -9.33 -0.49
N VAL A 304 15.22 -8.58 -1.08
CA VAL A 304 15.19 -8.06 -2.46
C VAL A 304 16.40 -8.48 -3.28
N GLY A 305 17.28 -9.33 -2.74
CA GLY A 305 18.47 -9.81 -3.47
C GLY A 305 19.54 -8.74 -3.75
N ALA A 306 19.60 -7.66 -2.96
CA ALA A 306 20.55 -6.56 -3.14
C ALA A 306 22.00 -6.89 -2.72
N LEU A 307 22.28 -8.08 -2.20
CA LEU A 307 23.62 -8.49 -1.77
C LEU A 307 24.09 -9.68 -2.60
N LYS A 308 25.36 -9.65 -3.05
CA LYS A 308 25.97 -10.72 -3.88
C LYS A 308 27.31 -11.15 -3.28
N LEU A 309 27.59 -12.46 -3.29
CA LEU A 309 28.91 -12.98 -2.97
C LEU A 309 29.83 -12.79 -4.19
N VAL A 310 31.00 -12.22 -3.95
CA VAL A 310 32.08 -12.09 -4.94
C VAL A 310 33.28 -12.86 -4.41
N VAL A 311 34.02 -13.51 -5.31
CA VAL A 311 35.27 -14.19 -4.98
C VAL A 311 36.36 -13.55 -5.83
N GLY A 312 37.41 -13.09 -5.17
CA GLY A 312 38.55 -12.48 -5.82
C GLY A 312 39.85 -12.78 -5.10
N GLU A 313 40.93 -12.17 -5.56
CA GLU A 313 42.23 -12.25 -4.93
C GLU A 313 42.46 -10.99 -4.09
N LYS A 314 42.83 -11.18 -2.83
CA LYS A 314 43.16 -10.10 -1.89
C LYS A 314 44.32 -10.56 -1.04
N ASP A 315 45.36 -9.75 -0.93
CA ASP A 315 46.62 -10.07 -0.23
C ASP A 315 47.26 -11.39 -0.71
N GLY A 316 47.20 -11.65 -2.03
CA GLY A 316 47.74 -12.88 -2.65
C GLY A 316 46.97 -14.16 -2.28
N LYS A 317 45.79 -14.04 -1.67
CA LYS A 317 44.93 -15.18 -1.29
C LYS A 317 43.56 -15.04 -1.93
N ARG A 318 43.02 -16.16 -2.41
CA ARG A 318 41.63 -16.23 -2.88
C ARG A 318 40.69 -16.08 -1.69
N ARG A 319 39.87 -15.03 -1.71
CA ARG A 319 38.92 -14.69 -0.62
C ARG A 319 37.55 -14.33 -1.21
N GLY A 320 36.49 -14.68 -0.48
CA GLY A 320 35.14 -14.24 -0.78
C GLY A 320 34.69 -13.08 0.12
N TRP A 321 33.99 -12.12 -0.44
CA TRP A 321 33.30 -11.05 0.32
C TRP A 321 31.97 -10.71 -0.34
N VAL A 322 31.10 -10.04 0.42
CA VAL A 322 29.78 -9.63 -0.08
C VAL A 322 29.87 -8.20 -0.61
N VAL A 323 29.19 -7.93 -1.72
CA VAL A 323 28.98 -6.58 -2.26
C VAL A 323 27.50 -6.27 -2.31
N ARG A 324 27.16 -4.98 -2.25
CA ARG A 324 25.79 -4.48 -2.34
C ARG A 324 25.52 -3.86 -3.71
N ASP A 325 24.38 -4.21 -4.29
CA ASP A 325 23.75 -3.44 -5.36
C ASP A 325 22.95 -2.26 -4.76
N GLU A 326 23.42 -1.04 -5.03
CA GLU A 326 22.82 0.19 -4.50
C GLU A 326 21.41 0.44 -5.04
N THR A 327 21.14 -0.02 -6.26
CA THR A 327 19.86 0.18 -6.96
C THR A 327 18.74 -0.69 -6.42
N LEU A 328 19.09 -1.78 -5.73
CA LEU A 328 18.14 -2.72 -5.14
C LEU A 328 18.05 -2.60 -3.61
N CYS A 329 19.07 -2.07 -2.94
CA CYS A 329 19.09 -2.04 -1.49
C CYS A 329 17.99 -1.11 -0.95
N LEU A 330 17.03 -1.65 -0.21
CA LEU A 330 15.98 -0.86 0.45
C LEU A 330 16.44 -0.09 1.69
N GLY A 331 17.56 -0.52 2.29
CA GLY A 331 18.03 -0.01 3.57
C GLY A 331 17.33 -0.60 4.80
N CYS A 332 16.65 -1.75 4.68
CA CYS A 332 15.89 -2.36 5.77
C CYS A 332 16.71 -2.93 6.94
N GLY A 333 18.03 -3.03 6.84
CA GLY A 333 18.88 -3.53 7.92
C GLY A 333 18.78 -5.02 8.26
N VAL A 334 17.98 -5.84 7.57
CA VAL A 334 17.88 -7.30 7.85
C VAL A 334 19.24 -8.00 7.80
N CYS A 335 20.09 -7.61 6.85
CA CYS A 335 21.43 -8.16 6.69
C CYS A 335 22.34 -7.89 7.90
N TYR A 336 22.20 -6.74 8.58
CA TYR A 336 22.94 -6.40 9.79
C TYR A 336 22.67 -7.43 10.89
N GLY A 337 21.38 -7.67 11.19
CA GLY A 337 20.98 -8.64 12.22
C GLY A 337 21.33 -10.10 11.89
N THR A 338 21.78 -10.39 10.66
CA THR A 338 22.20 -11.74 10.23
C THR A 338 23.73 -11.94 10.32
N CYS A 339 24.51 -10.87 10.50
CA CYS A 339 25.96 -10.92 10.38
C CYS A 339 26.67 -11.16 11.71
N ASP A 340 26.95 -12.43 12.03
CA ASP A 340 27.68 -12.81 13.26
C ASP A 340 29.13 -12.28 13.35
N LYS A 341 29.66 -11.73 12.24
CA LYS A 341 31.02 -11.16 12.17
C LYS A 341 31.03 -9.64 12.32
N GLY A 342 29.87 -9.00 12.39
CA GLY A 342 29.71 -7.54 12.43
C GLY A 342 30.34 -6.84 11.22
N ALA A 343 30.37 -7.51 10.06
CA ALA A 343 30.91 -6.96 8.82
C ALA A 343 29.89 -6.10 8.04
N LEU A 344 28.70 -5.90 8.59
CA LEU A 344 27.61 -5.13 7.99
C LEU A 344 27.23 -4.00 8.94
N SER A 345 27.04 -2.81 8.38
CA SER A 345 26.52 -1.63 9.07
C SER A 345 25.54 -0.88 8.15
N MET A 346 24.88 0.14 8.67
CA MET A 346 24.07 1.05 7.87
C MET A 346 24.80 2.38 7.70
N GLN A 347 24.81 2.90 6.48
CA GLN A 347 25.32 4.24 6.17
C GLN A 347 24.23 5.08 5.51
N LYS A 348 24.28 6.40 5.69
CA LYS A 348 23.34 7.33 5.06
C LYS A 348 23.48 7.31 3.54
N ARG A 349 22.36 7.51 2.84
CA ARG A 349 22.37 7.77 1.40
C ARG A 349 22.88 9.18 1.13
N ALA A 350 23.50 9.36 -0.04
CA ALA A 350 23.95 10.68 -0.49
C ALA A 350 22.78 11.68 -0.62
N GLN A 351 21.63 11.21 -1.07
CA GLN A 351 20.39 11.99 -1.14
C GLN A 351 19.38 11.41 -0.15
N ARG A 352 18.82 12.29 0.69
CA ARG A 352 17.70 11.94 1.57
C ARG A 352 16.42 11.77 0.76
N VAL A 353 15.67 10.73 1.10
CA VAL A 353 14.34 10.43 0.61
C VAL A 353 13.35 10.89 1.67
N LEU A 354 12.53 11.89 1.33
CA LEU A 354 11.51 12.42 2.21
C LEU A 354 10.14 11.90 1.77
N PRO A 355 9.44 11.12 2.59
CA PRO A 355 8.05 10.76 2.35
C PRO A 355 7.16 12.01 2.30
N PRO A 356 6.04 11.98 1.56
CA PRO A 356 4.97 12.96 1.70
C PRO A 356 4.57 13.17 3.17
N GLU A 357 4.11 14.36 3.54
CA GLU A 357 3.77 14.65 4.93
C GLU A 357 2.53 13.86 5.37
N THR A 358 1.54 13.74 4.48
CA THR A 358 0.23 13.14 4.77
C THR A 358 -0.24 12.17 3.67
N THR A 359 -1.21 11.31 4.00
CA THR A 359 -1.86 10.43 3.03
C THR A 359 -2.50 11.20 1.88
N PHE A 360 -3.05 12.39 2.17
CA PHE A 360 -3.61 13.28 1.15
C PHE A 360 -2.54 13.68 0.11
N GLU A 361 -1.39 14.17 0.58
CA GLU A 361 -0.28 14.56 -0.32
C GLU A 361 0.23 13.37 -1.12
N ARG A 362 0.41 12.21 -0.48
CA ARG A 362 0.83 10.99 -1.18
C ARG A 362 -0.15 10.63 -2.30
N VAL A 363 -1.45 10.62 -2.02
CA VAL A 363 -2.49 10.28 -3.00
C VAL A 363 -2.52 11.29 -4.14
N VAL A 364 -2.41 12.60 -3.86
CA VAL A 364 -2.38 13.64 -4.89
C VAL A 364 -1.15 13.49 -5.79
N THR A 365 0.04 13.29 -5.21
CA THR A 365 1.27 13.14 -5.98
C THR A 365 1.23 11.86 -6.83
N MET A 366 0.78 10.74 -6.27
CA MET A 366 0.57 9.50 -7.04
C MET A 366 -0.45 9.71 -8.17
N ALA A 367 -1.52 10.46 -7.92
CA ALA A 367 -2.52 10.74 -8.95
C ALA A 367 -1.91 11.54 -10.11
N VAL A 368 -1.03 12.52 -9.83
CA VAL A 368 -0.31 13.27 -10.87
C VAL A 368 0.63 12.38 -11.66
N GLU A 369 1.48 11.61 -10.97
CA GLU A 369 2.47 10.73 -11.59
C GLU A 369 1.84 9.66 -12.49
N ARG A 370 0.59 9.28 -12.20
CA ARG A 370 -0.12 8.18 -12.86
C ARG A 370 -1.22 8.67 -13.82
N GLY A 371 -1.38 9.98 -14.00
CA GLY A 371 -2.41 10.56 -14.86
C GLY A 371 -3.84 10.26 -14.39
N LYS A 372 -4.06 10.31 -13.07
CA LYS A 372 -5.31 10.02 -12.37
C LYS A 372 -5.82 11.23 -11.55
N LEU A 373 -5.19 12.41 -11.62
CA LEU A 373 -5.67 13.58 -10.86
C LEU A 373 -7.06 14.02 -11.32
N GLY A 374 -7.36 13.92 -12.61
CA GLY A 374 -8.70 14.16 -13.12
C GLY A 374 -9.75 13.23 -12.47
N ASP A 375 -9.42 11.95 -12.35
CA ASP A 375 -10.29 10.98 -11.67
C ASP A 375 -10.45 11.36 -10.19
N LEU A 376 -9.37 11.73 -9.50
CA LEU A 376 -9.39 12.13 -8.09
C LEU A 376 -10.22 13.40 -7.84
N LEU A 377 -10.01 14.45 -8.64
CA LEU A 377 -10.67 15.76 -8.47
C LEU A 377 -12.17 15.70 -8.80
N PHE A 378 -12.54 14.91 -9.81
CA PHE A 378 -13.91 14.83 -10.31
C PHE A 378 -14.62 13.53 -9.92
N ASP A 379 -14.07 12.78 -8.97
CA ASP A 379 -14.61 11.50 -8.51
C ASP A 379 -16.04 11.60 -7.94
N ASN A 380 -16.34 12.78 -7.38
CA ASN A 380 -17.64 13.15 -6.83
C ASN A 380 -18.50 13.98 -7.79
N GLY A 381 -18.02 14.25 -9.00
CA GLY A 381 -18.73 15.02 -10.02
C GLY A 381 -19.69 14.14 -10.82
N GLU A 382 -20.92 14.61 -11.02
CA GLU A 382 -21.93 13.93 -11.83
C GLU A 382 -21.97 14.51 -13.25
N GLY A 383 -22.19 13.64 -14.24
CA GLY A 383 -22.45 14.04 -15.63
C GLY A 383 -21.23 14.09 -16.57
N LEU A 384 -21.53 14.27 -17.86
CA LEU A 384 -20.54 14.29 -18.96
C LEU A 384 -19.51 15.42 -18.79
N THR A 385 -19.87 16.53 -18.14
CA THR A 385 -18.99 17.67 -17.91
C THR A 385 -17.85 17.33 -16.94
N ALA A 386 -18.12 16.61 -15.86
CA ALA A 386 -17.09 16.17 -14.91
C ALA A 386 -16.12 15.18 -15.58
N GLN A 387 -16.63 14.27 -16.40
CA GLN A 387 -15.81 13.31 -17.15
C GLN A 387 -14.96 13.99 -18.25
N ALA A 388 -15.53 14.99 -18.94
CA ALA A 388 -14.79 15.79 -19.91
C ALA A 388 -13.66 16.58 -19.24
N LEU A 389 -13.94 17.22 -18.09
CA LEU A 389 -12.92 17.92 -17.30
C LEU A 389 -11.84 16.99 -16.78
N ALA A 390 -12.19 15.79 -16.31
CA ALA A 390 -11.22 14.77 -15.89
C ALA A 390 -10.26 14.42 -17.04
N ARG A 391 -10.79 14.16 -18.24
CA ARG A 391 -9.98 13.87 -19.44
C ARG A 391 -9.09 15.03 -19.85
N VAL A 392 -9.57 16.28 -19.73
CA VAL A 392 -8.75 17.46 -19.98
C VAL A 392 -7.58 17.51 -19.02
N VAL A 393 -7.82 17.36 -17.71
CA VAL A 393 -6.74 17.33 -16.69
C VAL A 393 -5.75 16.21 -16.99
N GLN A 394 -6.22 14.98 -17.22
CA GLN A 394 -5.36 13.83 -17.54
C GLN A 394 -4.52 14.02 -18.81
N THR A 395 -5.05 14.74 -19.80
CA THR A 395 -4.32 15.06 -21.02
C THR A 395 -3.21 16.06 -20.72
N VAL A 396 -3.51 17.10 -19.90
CA VAL A 396 -2.53 18.10 -19.47
C VAL A 396 -1.41 17.48 -18.64
N GLU A 397 -1.70 16.50 -17.79
CA GLU A 397 -0.71 15.78 -16.97
C GLU A 397 0.34 15.02 -17.80
N LYS A 398 -0.03 14.62 -19.02
CA LYS A 398 0.86 13.90 -19.95
C LYS A 398 1.72 14.84 -20.80
N LEU A 399 1.48 16.15 -20.74
CA LEU A 399 2.24 17.13 -21.52
C LEU A 399 3.56 17.51 -20.82
N PRO A 400 4.63 17.78 -21.59
CA PRO A 400 5.83 18.44 -21.06
C PRO A 400 5.49 19.76 -20.34
N PRO A 401 6.24 20.17 -19.30
CA PRO A 401 5.92 21.33 -18.46
C PRO A 401 5.62 22.62 -19.23
N THR A 402 6.38 22.88 -20.31
CA THR A 402 6.19 24.05 -21.18
C THR A 402 4.88 24.00 -21.97
N GLN A 403 4.46 22.82 -22.40
CA GLN A 403 3.20 22.61 -23.12
C GLN A 403 2.00 22.59 -22.16
N ALA A 404 2.16 22.03 -20.96
CA ALA A 404 1.14 22.09 -19.91
C ALA A 404 0.83 23.54 -19.52
N LEU A 405 1.87 24.38 -19.34
CA LEU A 405 1.72 25.82 -19.06
C LEU A 405 0.92 26.56 -20.15
N LEU A 406 1.20 26.26 -21.42
CA LEU A 406 0.46 26.83 -22.56
C LEU A 406 -0.99 26.32 -22.63
N ALA A 407 -1.22 25.04 -22.31
CA ALA A 407 -2.55 24.43 -22.30
C ALA A 407 -3.43 24.92 -21.13
N ILE A 408 -2.83 25.30 -20.00
CA ILE A 408 -3.55 25.78 -18.80
C ILE A 408 -3.87 27.28 -18.90
N ALA A 409 -3.12 28.07 -19.68
CA ALA A 409 -3.31 29.52 -19.78
C ALA A 409 -4.76 29.95 -20.13
N PRO A 410 -5.51 29.26 -21.02
CA PRO A 410 -6.93 29.56 -21.29
C PRO A 410 -7.90 29.02 -20.23
N LEU A 411 -7.49 28.06 -19.39
CA LEU A 411 -8.35 27.30 -18.46
C LEU A 411 -8.34 27.82 -17.02
N ARG A 412 -7.57 28.90 -16.75
CA ARG A 412 -7.23 29.38 -15.39
C ARG A 412 -8.42 29.63 -14.47
N SER A 413 -9.57 30.13 -14.94
CA SER A 413 -10.68 30.47 -14.04
C SER A 413 -11.50 29.24 -13.58
N ILE A 414 -11.72 28.27 -14.47
CA ILE A 414 -12.52 27.06 -14.20
C ILE A 414 -11.69 26.04 -13.42
N PHE A 415 -10.41 25.88 -13.77
CA PHE A 415 -9.51 24.95 -13.10
C PHE A 415 -9.24 25.38 -11.64
N LEU A 416 -8.95 26.67 -11.37
CA LEU A 416 -8.79 27.16 -10.00
C LEU A 416 -10.06 26.98 -9.17
N ALA A 417 -11.24 27.28 -9.74
CA ALA A 417 -12.50 27.11 -9.03
C ALA A 417 -12.79 25.63 -8.70
N GLY A 418 -12.44 24.70 -9.60
CA GLY A 418 -12.53 23.26 -9.37
C GLY A 418 -11.58 22.76 -8.28
N VAL A 419 -10.32 23.19 -8.31
CA VAL A 419 -9.30 22.84 -7.31
C VAL A 419 -9.66 23.37 -5.92
N ILE A 420 -10.10 24.63 -5.81
CA ILE A 420 -10.50 25.25 -4.53
C ILE A 420 -11.73 24.54 -3.93
N ASN A 421 -12.72 24.19 -4.75
CA ASN A 421 -13.91 23.48 -4.29
C ASN A 421 -13.62 22.02 -3.90
N SER A 422 -12.66 21.37 -4.55
CA SER A 422 -12.23 20.01 -4.20
C SER A 422 -11.44 19.99 -2.88
N ALA A 423 -10.50 20.92 -2.70
CA ALA A 423 -9.72 21.05 -1.47
C ALA A 423 -10.61 21.23 -0.23
N ARG A 424 -11.67 22.04 -0.32
CA ARG A 424 -12.66 22.23 0.77
C ARG A 424 -13.48 20.97 1.10
N ARG A 425 -13.65 20.06 0.14
CA ARG A 425 -14.43 18.81 0.31
C ARG A 425 -13.58 17.65 0.80
N MET A 426 -12.27 17.70 0.60
CA MET A 426 -11.32 16.69 1.07
C MET A 426 -10.85 16.93 2.52
N SER A 427 -11.03 18.13 3.09
CA SER A 427 -10.68 18.45 4.49
C SER A 427 -11.21 17.48 5.56
N PRO A 428 -12.46 16.95 5.52
CA PRO A 428 -12.91 15.99 6.52
C PRO A 428 -12.11 14.68 6.51
N ALA A 429 -11.52 14.30 5.37
CA ALA A 429 -10.73 13.08 5.26
C ALA A 429 -9.34 13.19 5.91
N ALA A 430 -8.82 14.42 6.09
CA ALA A 430 -7.52 14.66 6.73
C ALA A 430 -7.56 14.51 8.26
N GLU A 431 -8.74 14.62 8.89
CA GLU A 431 -8.94 14.37 10.32
C GLU A 431 -9.34 12.92 10.63
N ILE A 432 -9.79 12.17 9.62
CA ILE A 432 -10.28 10.78 9.74
C ILE A 432 -9.15 9.75 9.52
N VAL A 433 -8.05 10.14 8.86
CA VAL A 433 -6.89 9.26 8.55
C VAL A 433 -5.67 9.61 9.40
#